data_AF-A0A2S0ULC2-F1
#
_entry.id   AF-A0A2S0ULC2-F1
#
_cell.length_a   1.000
_cell.length_b   1.000
_cell.length_c   1.000
_cell.angle_alpha   90.00
_cell.angle_beta   90.00
_cell.angle_gamma   90.00
#
_symmetry.space_group_name_H-M   'P 1'
#
loop_
_entity.id
_entity.type
_entity.pdbx_description
1 polymer ?
#
loop_
_entity_poly.entity_id
_entity_poly.type
_entity_poly.pdbx_seq_one_letter_code
_entity_poly.pdbx_strand_id
1 'polypeptide(L)'
;MTVREKTGLLADPFCIYPFSALNVMPSGQVKPCCAYTTPIHKDGAPMSVYEHTLEEIWNSQDMRDLRRDLSNGKPAKGCSYCYRQEAGGMKSMGTERTELSRAWTPEDAKKLAEADFRIEEGVSALDLDIGNLCNLKCRMCNSSYSSAIAADPVHSRWAPPGPVAARWRRDGSLIAPNHVLGVTYAGLTYPAQEDGTLRSWVHGSGTVKASVYGVGVSGFSIQLFAAEATEASIYANDVLLETAQVSGRYERRFDVEGVEAAAYLDVKIVVAGGPVAVEAVKLLRSNQGGSKLVFSRFENGDQWFQSEAFMTDELLERAESLEIVRLIGGEPLLIKEAQTFARRLIERGVAQNIRLEMATNGTQAGDEWIDILTSFKFTLLAMSVDGFGAVNEYIRYPSDWSVIDRNIRAFAALEMIEMRAAVTVQAYNALRIVELVDYCEEVGIEFSGHLLQYPPHLGIRAMPDAARERSVSLLRGHIAKRTADAPDWAYAVPLESLAAAIEKESYSPEENAKFWTFTREMDASRGQSLSDAMPELYALMQPPA
;
A
#
# COMPACT_ATOMS: atom_id res chain seq x y z
N MET A 1 15.46 -27.22 17.07
CA MET A 1 14.96 -25.90 17.46
C MET A 1 13.96 -25.43 16.42
N THR A 2 12.71 -25.21 16.82
CA THR A 2 11.65 -24.68 15.96
C THR A 2 11.94 -23.22 15.61
N VAL A 3 11.31 -22.67 14.56
CA VAL A 3 11.42 -21.23 14.20
C VAL A 3 11.10 -20.35 15.41
N ARG A 4 10.17 -20.79 16.26
CA ARG A 4 9.78 -20.13 17.52
C ARG A 4 10.94 -19.92 18.49
N GLU A 5 11.83 -20.91 18.60
CA GLU A 5 13.03 -20.83 19.46
C GLU A 5 14.16 -20.01 18.82
N LYS A 6 14.15 -19.82 17.49
CA LYS A 6 15.13 -18.99 16.77
C LYS A 6 14.73 -17.52 16.64
N THR A 7 13.44 -17.20 16.65
CA THR A 7 12.93 -15.84 16.37
C THR A 7 12.49 -15.07 17.60
N GLY A 8 12.42 -15.69 18.78
CA GLY A 8 12.04 -14.99 20.02
C GLY A 8 10.60 -14.44 20.01
N LEU A 9 9.71 -14.96 19.16
CA LEU A 9 8.32 -14.53 19.10
C LEU A 9 7.60 -15.00 20.38
N LEU A 10 7.28 -14.03 21.25
CA LEU A 10 6.60 -14.21 22.53
C LEU A 10 5.08 -14.46 22.42
N ALA A 11 4.48 -14.28 21.24
CA ALA A 11 3.02 -14.39 21.04
C ALA A 11 2.59 -15.72 20.37
N ASP A 12 1.35 -16.12 20.64
CA ASP A 12 0.62 -17.11 19.84
C ASP A 12 0.53 -16.60 18.38
N PRO A 13 0.95 -17.36 17.36
CA PRO A 13 0.86 -16.91 15.97
C PRO A 13 -0.58 -16.81 15.46
N PHE A 14 -1.58 -17.26 16.23
CA PHE A 14 -2.98 -17.04 15.89
C PHE A 14 -3.32 -15.54 15.75
N CYS A 15 -4.02 -15.21 14.67
CA CYS A 15 -4.50 -13.86 14.38
C CYS A 15 -5.88 -13.96 13.74
N ILE A 16 -6.86 -13.19 14.25
CA ILE A 16 -8.25 -13.29 13.79
C ILE A 16 -8.50 -12.67 12.40
N TYR A 17 -7.59 -11.84 11.88
CA TYR A 17 -7.78 -11.13 10.60
C TYR A 17 -8.06 -12.05 9.41
N PRO A 18 -7.26 -13.10 9.11
CA PRO A 18 -7.53 -13.98 7.96
C PRO A 18 -8.84 -14.77 8.05
N PHE A 19 -9.53 -14.72 9.19
CA PHE A 19 -10.82 -15.38 9.44
C PHE A 19 -12.00 -14.38 9.41
N SER A 20 -11.74 -13.08 9.38
CA SER A 20 -12.79 -12.06 9.43
C SER A 20 -12.64 -10.95 8.40
N ALA A 21 -11.47 -10.77 7.79
CA ALA A 21 -11.12 -9.56 7.05
C ALA A 21 -10.54 -9.80 5.65
N LEU A 22 -10.74 -8.83 4.77
CA LEU A 22 -10.00 -8.67 3.51
C LEU A 22 -9.60 -7.20 3.34
N ASN A 23 -8.40 -6.96 2.79
CA ASN A 23 -7.99 -5.64 2.32
C ASN A 23 -7.99 -5.59 0.79
N VAL A 24 -8.78 -4.69 0.20
CA VAL A 24 -8.82 -4.42 -1.24
C VAL A 24 -7.99 -3.17 -1.52
N MET A 25 -6.86 -3.34 -2.20
CA MET A 25 -5.90 -2.28 -2.50
C MET A 25 -6.41 -1.34 -3.61
N PRO A 26 -5.82 -0.14 -3.83
CA PRO A 26 -6.22 0.74 -4.94
C PRO A 26 -6.07 0.07 -6.31
N SER A 27 -5.10 -0.85 -6.43
CA SER A 27 -4.87 -1.65 -7.62
C SER A 27 -5.96 -2.69 -7.88
N GLY A 28 -6.84 -3.00 -6.93
CA GLY A 28 -7.80 -4.10 -6.99
C GLY A 28 -7.24 -5.44 -6.53
N GLN A 29 -5.93 -5.54 -6.26
CA GLN A 29 -5.35 -6.71 -5.61
C GLN A 29 -5.88 -6.84 -4.18
N VAL A 30 -6.00 -8.07 -3.70
CA VAL A 30 -6.56 -8.36 -2.37
C VAL A 30 -5.53 -9.01 -1.47
N LYS A 31 -5.50 -8.59 -0.20
CA LYS A 31 -4.68 -9.16 0.87
C LYS A 31 -5.53 -9.74 1.99
N PRO A 32 -5.01 -10.71 2.77
CA PRO A 32 -5.69 -11.20 3.99
C PRO A 32 -5.90 -10.11 5.05
N CYS A 33 -5.01 -9.11 5.09
CA CYS A 33 -5.14 -7.87 5.86
C CYS A 33 -4.17 -6.82 5.32
N CYS A 34 -4.34 -5.54 5.68
CA CYS A 34 -3.46 -4.46 5.21
C CYS A 34 -1.98 -4.65 5.58
N ALA A 35 -1.71 -5.28 6.74
CA ALA A 35 -0.36 -5.59 7.22
C ALA A 35 0.31 -6.79 6.53
N TYR A 36 -0.44 -7.60 5.78
CA TYR A 36 0.10 -8.78 5.10
C TYR A 36 0.96 -8.34 3.90
N THR A 37 2.14 -8.93 3.77
CA THR A 37 3.19 -8.40 2.88
C THR A 37 2.99 -8.69 1.39
N THR A 38 2.13 -9.65 1.04
CA THR A 38 1.86 -10.04 -0.35
C THR A 38 0.36 -10.13 -0.63
N PRO A 39 -0.11 -10.01 -1.88
CA PRO A 39 -1.49 -10.34 -2.22
C PRO A 39 -1.82 -11.83 -1.96
N ILE A 40 -3.10 -12.16 -1.96
CA ILE A 40 -3.62 -13.53 -2.06
C ILE A 40 -3.30 -14.04 -3.47
N HIS A 41 -2.87 -15.29 -3.62
CA HIS A 41 -2.50 -15.87 -4.91
C HIS A 41 -3.41 -17.02 -5.34
N LYS A 42 -3.54 -17.19 -6.67
CA LYS A 42 -4.09 -18.37 -7.32
C LYS A 42 -3.17 -18.74 -8.48
N ASP A 43 -2.74 -20.00 -8.52
CA ASP A 43 -1.85 -20.54 -9.56
C ASP A 43 -0.56 -19.71 -9.78
N GLY A 44 -0.02 -19.15 -8.68
CA GLY A 44 1.20 -18.33 -8.70
C GLY A 44 1.00 -16.87 -9.11
N ALA A 45 -0.22 -16.44 -9.44
CA ALA A 45 -0.55 -15.06 -9.78
C ALA A 45 -1.35 -14.38 -8.67
N PRO A 46 -1.18 -13.05 -8.43
CA PRO A 46 -1.95 -12.33 -7.44
C PRO A 46 -3.42 -12.21 -7.85
N MET A 47 -4.34 -12.52 -6.95
CA MET A 47 -5.77 -12.36 -7.16
C MET A 47 -6.17 -10.88 -7.08
N SER A 48 -7.19 -10.53 -7.86
CA SER A 48 -7.72 -9.18 -8.01
C SER A 48 -9.23 -9.21 -8.18
N VAL A 49 -9.93 -8.22 -7.62
CA VAL A 49 -11.39 -8.06 -7.76
C VAL A 49 -11.83 -7.78 -9.21
N TYR A 50 -10.89 -7.38 -10.07
CA TYR A 50 -11.13 -7.24 -11.50
C TYR A 50 -11.24 -8.58 -12.23
N GLU A 51 -10.71 -9.66 -11.67
CA GLU A 51 -10.67 -10.97 -12.33
C GLU A 51 -11.45 -12.03 -11.56
N HIS A 52 -11.64 -11.82 -10.25
CA HIS A 52 -12.25 -12.79 -9.34
C HIS A 52 -13.34 -12.11 -8.51
N THR A 53 -14.37 -12.87 -8.16
CA THR A 53 -15.37 -12.48 -7.16
C THR A 53 -14.77 -12.48 -5.76
N LEU A 54 -15.36 -11.73 -4.84
CA LEU A 54 -14.96 -11.65 -3.44
C LEU A 54 -15.03 -13.03 -2.78
N GLU A 55 -16.06 -13.83 -3.09
CA GLU A 55 -16.21 -15.21 -2.58
C GLU A 55 -15.09 -16.13 -3.07
N GLU A 56 -14.72 -16.06 -4.35
CA GLU A 56 -13.60 -16.83 -4.89
C GLU A 56 -12.27 -16.47 -4.22
N ILE A 57 -12.05 -15.18 -3.93
CA ILE A 57 -10.86 -14.70 -3.22
C ILE A 57 -10.90 -15.15 -1.76
N TRP A 58 -12.02 -14.93 -1.08
CA TRP A 58 -12.24 -15.21 0.33
C TRP A 58 -12.03 -16.68 0.68
N ASN A 59 -12.48 -17.58 -0.20
CA ASN A 59 -12.36 -19.02 -0.01
C ASN A 59 -11.38 -19.69 -1.01
N SER A 60 -10.43 -18.90 -1.51
CA SER A 60 -9.29 -19.40 -2.31
C SER A 60 -8.44 -20.41 -1.53
N GLN A 61 -7.68 -21.25 -2.25
CA GLN A 61 -6.79 -22.22 -1.62
C GLN A 61 -5.73 -21.54 -0.74
N ASP A 62 -5.20 -20.40 -1.16
CA ASP A 62 -4.18 -19.64 -0.42
C ASP A 62 -4.73 -19.11 0.92
N MET A 63 -5.97 -18.59 0.93
CA MET A 63 -6.65 -18.20 2.18
C MET A 63 -6.94 -19.40 3.10
N ARG A 64 -7.39 -20.52 2.54
CA ARG A 64 -7.64 -21.75 3.31
C ARG A 64 -6.36 -22.31 3.93
N ASP A 65 -5.27 -22.26 3.18
CA ASP A 65 -3.94 -22.67 3.64
C ASP A 65 -3.42 -21.75 4.76
N LEU A 66 -3.59 -20.44 4.61
CA LEU A 66 -3.24 -19.45 5.64
C LEU A 66 -4.04 -19.68 6.93
N ARG A 67 -5.36 -19.86 6.84
CA ARG A 67 -6.21 -20.15 8.00
C ARG A 67 -5.79 -21.43 8.72
N ARG A 68 -5.51 -22.50 7.96
CA ARG A 68 -5.01 -23.77 8.50
C ARG A 68 -3.68 -23.62 9.20
N ASP A 69 -2.73 -22.90 8.62
CA ASP A 69 -1.42 -22.71 9.22
C ASP A 69 -1.56 -21.93 10.54
N LEU A 70 -2.27 -20.80 10.54
CA LEU A 70 -2.44 -19.99 11.75
C LEU A 70 -3.25 -20.70 12.85
N SER A 71 -4.30 -21.44 12.50
CA SER A 71 -5.10 -22.20 13.47
C SER A 71 -4.33 -23.34 14.13
N ASN A 72 -3.28 -23.84 13.48
CA ASN A 72 -2.40 -24.89 14.00
C ASN A 72 -1.12 -24.35 14.66
N GLY A 73 -1.07 -23.03 14.90
CA GLY A 73 0.10 -22.42 15.55
C GLY A 73 1.32 -22.29 14.64
N LYS A 74 1.15 -22.36 13.31
CA LYS A 74 2.24 -22.24 12.34
C LYS A 74 2.32 -20.81 11.79
N PRO A 75 3.47 -20.12 11.91
CA PRO A 75 3.62 -18.75 11.43
C PRO A 75 3.60 -18.68 9.90
N ALA A 76 3.01 -17.61 9.37
CA ALA A 76 2.93 -17.35 7.94
C ALA A 76 3.95 -16.29 7.51
N LYS A 77 4.70 -16.54 6.43
CA LYS A 77 5.73 -15.60 5.92
C LYS A 77 5.17 -14.20 5.65
N GLY A 78 3.92 -14.13 5.19
CA GLY A 78 3.28 -12.86 4.88
C GLY A 78 3.03 -11.96 6.09
N CYS A 79 3.00 -12.51 7.32
CA CYS A 79 2.80 -11.80 8.58
C CYS A 79 4.09 -11.17 9.17
N SER A 80 5.20 -11.18 8.41
CA SER A 80 6.51 -10.71 8.88
C SER A 80 6.53 -9.24 9.36
N TYR A 81 5.62 -8.39 8.89
CA TYR A 81 5.46 -7.03 9.42
C TYR A 81 5.07 -7.06 10.91
N CYS A 82 4.01 -7.79 11.27
CA CYS A 82 3.53 -7.93 12.65
C CYS A 82 4.58 -8.60 13.55
N TYR A 83 5.21 -9.68 13.07
CA TYR A 83 6.24 -10.39 13.81
C TYR A 83 7.46 -9.52 14.16
N ARG A 84 7.83 -8.59 13.26
CA ARG A 84 8.91 -7.63 13.53
C ARG A 84 8.52 -6.62 14.60
N GLN A 85 7.27 -6.17 14.61
CA GLN A 85 6.79 -5.27 15.67
C GLN A 85 6.80 -5.96 17.03
N GLU A 86 6.31 -7.20 17.10
CA GLU A 86 6.25 -8.02 18.32
C GLU A 86 7.64 -8.35 18.86
N ALA A 87 8.60 -8.72 18.00
CA ALA A 87 10.01 -8.88 18.40
C ALA A 87 10.64 -7.54 18.88
N GLY A 88 10.08 -6.42 18.44
CA GLY A 88 10.40 -5.08 18.90
C GLY A 88 9.93 -4.79 20.33
N GLY A 89 8.96 -5.56 20.85
CA GLY A 89 8.24 -5.29 22.10
C GLY A 89 6.92 -4.53 21.91
N MET A 90 6.54 -4.22 20.66
CA MET A 90 5.28 -3.53 20.33
C MET A 90 4.17 -4.56 20.09
N LYS A 91 2.93 -4.21 20.44
CA LYS A 91 1.77 -4.99 19.98
C LYS A 91 1.61 -4.81 18.47
N SER A 92 1.28 -5.89 17.77
CA SER A 92 0.87 -5.79 16.38
C SER A 92 -0.64 -5.58 16.28
N MET A 93 -1.09 -5.03 15.14
CA MET A 93 -2.51 -4.94 14.80
C MET A 93 -3.24 -6.29 14.95
N GLY A 94 -2.57 -7.40 14.61
CA GLY A 94 -3.13 -8.73 14.76
C GLY A 94 -3.34 -9.13 16.21
N THR A 95 -2.37 -8.82 17.08
CA THR A 95 -2.47 -9.04 18.53
C THR A 95 -3.60 -8.22 19.13
N GLU A 96 -3.61 -6.90 18.87
CA GLU A 96 -4.65 -5.98 19.39
C GLU A 96 -6.05 -6.42 18.99
N ARG A 97 -6.26 -6.72 17.70
CA ARG A 97 -7.57 -7.16 17.21
C ARG A 97 -7.99 -8.50 17.82
N THR A 98 -7.06 -9.42 18.01
CA THR A 98 -7.35 -10.74 18.60
C THR A 98 -7.78 -10.60 20.06
N GLU A 99 -7.08 -9.77 20.85
CA GLU A 99 -7.45 -9.48 22.25
C GLU A 99 -8.84 -8.84 22.39
N LEU A 100 -9.27 -8.05 21.41
CA LEU A 100 -10.59 -7.42 21.37
C LEU A 100 -11.69 -8.29 20.75
N SER A 101 -11.35 -9.47 20.24
CA SER A 101 -12.27 -10.39 19.59
C SER A 101 -12.78 -11.48 20.53
N ARG A 102 -13.84 -12.20 20.13
CA ARG A 102 -14.28 -13.40 20.86
C ARG A 102 -13.12 -14.39 20.91
N ALA A 103 -12.89 -14.96 22.09
CA ALA A 103 -11.88 -16.01 22.27
C ALA A 103 -12.07 -17.15 21.26
N TRP A 104 -11.00 -17.47 20.54
CA TRP A 104 -10.94 -18.62 19.65
C TRP A 104 -10.89 -19.91 20.47
N THR A 105 -11.78 -20.85 20.18
CA THR A 105 -11.88 -22.12 20.92
C THR A 105 -11.39 -23.30 20.10
N PRO A 106 -11.00 -24.42 20.75
CA PRO A 106 -10.69 -25.67 20.04
C PRO A 106 -11.85 -26.18 19.17
N GLU A 107 -13.10 -25.87 19.54
CA GLU A 107 -14.28 -26.22 18.76
C GLU A 107 -14.36 -25.41 17.46
N ASP A 108 -13.97 -24.13 17.49
CA ASP A 108 -13.91 -23.29 16.28
C ASP A 108 -12.88 -23.84 15.29
N ALA A 109 -11.70 -24.22 15.78
CA ALA A 109 -10.66 -24.85 14.97
C ALA A 109 -11.14 -26.17 14.36
N LYS A 110 -11.87 -26.99 15.11
CA LYS A 110 -12.43 -28.26 14.64
C LYS A 110 -13.48 -28.05 13.55
N LYS A 111 -14.46 -27.16 13.78
CA LYS A 111 -15.49 -26.82 12.78
C LYS A 111 -14.87 -26.29 11.50
N LEU A 112 -13.87 -25.43 11.63
CA LEU A 112 -13.17 -24.87 10.48
C LEU A 112 -12.42 -25.97 9.69
N ALA A 113 -11.79 -26.92 10.38
CA ALA A 113 -11.14 -28.06 9.73
C ALA A 113 -12.14 -28.99 9.02
N GLU A 114 -13.32 -29.23 9.61
CA GLU A 114 -14.41 -29.99 8.99
C GLU A 114 -14.96 -29.29 7.74
N ALA A 115 -14.95 -27.95 7.72
CA ALA A 115 -15.31 -27.11 6.57
C ALA A 115 -14.15 -26.88 5.58
N ASP A 116 -13.03 -27.62 5.71
CA ASP A 116 -11.85 -27.48 4.85
C ASP A 116 -11.31 -26.03 4.81
N PHE A 117 -11.36 -25.37 5.96
CA PHE A 117 -10.93 -23.99 6.20
C PHE A 117 -11.67 -22.93 5.38
N ARG A 118 -12.85 -23.28 4.85
CA ARG A 118 -13.79 -22.34 4.23
C ARG A 118 -14.59 -21.62 5.31
N ILE A 119 -14.98 -20.37 5.03
CA ILE A 119 -15.85 -19.58 5.89
C ILE A 119 -17.06 -19.19 5.05
N GLU A 120 -18.22 -19.73 5.42
CA GLU A 120 -19.45 -19.55 4.67
C GLU A 120 -20.10 -18.20 4.95
N GLU A 121 -19.86 -17.60 6.12
CA GLU A 121 -20.48 -16.37 6.63
C GLU A 121 -20.01 -15.10 5.89
N GLY A 122 -19.00 -15.22 5.02
CA GLY A 122 -18.38 -14.09 4.31
C GLY A 122 -17.45 -13.28 5.21
N VAL A 123 -17.11 -12.08 4.75
CA VAL A 123 -16.19 -11.16 5.45
C VAL A 123 -16.98 -10.28 6.43
N SER A 124 -16.52 -10.14 7.68
CA SER A 124 -17.12 -9.24 8.68
C SER A 124 -16.33 -7.94 8.87
N ALA A 125 -15.11 -7.86 8.34
CA ALA A 125 -14.26 -6.68 8.37
C ALA A 125 -13.72 -6.32 6.97
N LEU A 126 -14.24 -5.26 6.37
CA LEU A 126 -13.75 -4.77 5.08
C LEU A 126 -12.69 -3.70 5.30
N ASP A 127 -11.56 -3.82 4.64
CA ASP A 127 -10.50 -2.82 4.60
C ASP A 127 -10.35 -2.36 3.13
N LEU A 128 -10.84 -1.16 2.83
CA LEU A 128 -11.00 -0.69 1.45
C LEU A 128 -10.09 0.50 1.20
N ASP A 129 -9.08 0.31 0.35
CA ASP A 129 -8.20 1.38 -0.12
C ASP A 129 -8.82 2.05 -1.36
N ILE A 130 -9.87 2.84 -1.14
CA ILE A 130 -10.74 3.41 -2.19
C ILE A 130 -9.97 4.46 -2.99
N GLY A 131 -9.40 4.05 -4.12
CA GLY A 131 -8.77 4.94 -5.08
C GLY A 131 -7.48 5.62 -4.60
N ASN A 132 -7.03 6.60 -5.37
CA ASN A 132 -5.77 7.32 -5.08
C ASN A 132 -5.93 8.84 -5.06
N LEU A 133 -7.15 9.39 -5.16
CA LEU A 133 -7.37 10.83 -5.16
C LEU A 133 -6.92 11.42 -3.83
N CYS A 134 -5.85 12.21 -3.85
CA CYS A 134 -5.29 12.87 -2.68
C CYS A 134 -4.72 14.23 -3.08
N ASN A 135 -4.83 15.20 -2.19
CA ASN A 135 -4.32 16.55 -2.34
C ASN A 135 -2.89 16.74 -1.79
N LEU A 136 -2.31 15.73 -1.13
CA LEU A 136 -0.96 15.81 -0.55
C LEU A 136 0.06 14.92 -1.27
N LYS A 137 1.33 15.29 -1.13
CA LYS A 137 2.53 14.63 -1.66
C LYS A 137 3.49 14.24 -0.54
N CYS A 138 2.97 13.58 0.50
CA CYS A 138 3.75 13.21 1.69
C CYS A 138 5.01 12.42 1.31
N ARG A 139 6.18 12.78 1.86
CA ARG A 139 7.50 12.29 1.41
C ARG A 139 7.67 10.76 1.45
N MET A 140 6.98 10.07 2.34
CA MET A 140 7.01 8.61 2.47
C MET A 140 5.95 7.89 1.62
N CYS A 141 5.00 8.63 1.03
CA CYS A 141 3.88 8.06 0.30
C CYS A 141 4.28 7.74 -1.15
N ASN A 142 3.40 7.04 -1.89
CA ASN A 142 3.64 6.68 -3.28
C ASN A 142 2.44 7.00 -4.17
N SER A 143 2.66 6.96 -5.48
CA SER A 143 1.67 7.32 -6.50
C SER A 143 0.42 6.41 -6.54
N SER A 144 0.46 5.24 -5.90
CA SER A 144 -0.73 4.37 -5.76
C SER A 144 -1.74 4.91 -4.75
N TYR A 145 -1.30 5.76 -3.81
CA TYR A 145 -2.14 6.33 -2.75
C TYR A 145 -2.25 7.86 -2.83
N SER A 146 -1.61 8.50 -3.82
CA SER A 146 -1.78 9.92 -4.08
C SER A 146 -1.69 10.27 -5.55
N SER A 147 -2.79 10.78 -6.10
CA SER A 147 -2.90 11.36 -7.42
C SER A 147 -1.99 12.58 -7.58
N ALA A 148 -1.76 13.35 -6.51
CA ALA A 148 -0.84 14.47 -6.52
C ALA A 148 0.62 14.02 -6.66
N ILE A 149 0.99 12.85 -6.09
CA ILE A 149 2.31 12.22 -6.31
C ILE A 149 2.39 11.63 -7.71
N ALA A 150 1.33 10.94 -8.17
CA ALA A 150 1.30 10.35 -9.51
C ALA A 150 1.47 11.40 -10.62
N ALA A 151 0.98 12.62 -10.40
CA ALA A 151 1.16 13.76 -11.32
C ALA A 151 2.49 14.51 -11.14
N ASP A 152 3.26 14.23 -10.07
CA ASP A 152 4.51 14.91 -9.78
C ASP A 152 5.70 14.20 -10.48
N PRO A 153 6.39 14.85 -11.42
CA PRO A 153 7.42 14.20 -12.23
C PRO A 153 8.70 13.88 -11.44
N VAL A 154 8.93 14.52 -10.29
CA VAL A 154 10.11 14.25 -9.47
C VAL A 154 9.77 13.14 -8.48
N HIS A 155 8.66 13.27 -7.75
CA HIS A 155 8.31 12.34 -6.69
C HIS A 155 7.87 10.97 -7.22
N SER A 156 7.11 10.91 -8.31
CA SER A 156 6.68 9.63 -8.91
C SER A 156 7.84 8.75 -9.38
N ARG A 157 9.02 9.31 -9.68
CA ARG A 157 10.22 8.54 -10.02
C ARG A 157 10.81 7.80 -8.82
N TRP A 158 10.73 8.39 -7.64
CA TRP A 158 11.17 7.78 -6.38
C TRP A 158 10.15 6.78 -5.83
N ALA A 159 8.88 6.98 -6.16
CA ALA A 159 7.77 6.18 -5.66
C ALA A 159 6.80 5.80 -6.79
N PRO A 160 7.28 4.98 -7.76
CA PRO A 160 6.45 4.52 -8.86
C PRO A 160 5.26 3.73 -8.33
N PRO A 161 4.15 3.68 -9.06
CA PRO A 161 2.98 2.97 -8.59
C PRO A 161 3.32 1.47 -8.53
N GLY A 162 2.66 0.74 -7.63
CA GLY A 162 2.66 -0.72 -7.68
C GLY A 162 2.02 -1.24 -8.97
N PRO A 163 1.75 -2.56 -9.08
CA PRO A 163 1.04 -3.10 -10.22
C PRO A 163 -0.29 -2.35 -10.40
N VAL A 164 -0.44 -1.65 -11.53
CA VAL A 164 -1.68 -0.94 -11.88
C VAL A 164 -2.49 -1.77 -12.86
N ALA A 165 -3.81 -1.64 -12.79
CA ALA A 165 -4.67 -2.23 -13.81
C ALA A 165 -4.42 -1.54 -15.17
N ALA A 166 -4.20 -2.34 -16.21
CA ALA A 166 -3.97 -1.87 -17.57
C ALA A 166 -5.18 -1.08 -18.07
N ARG A 167 -4.96 0.01 -18.82
CA ARG A 167 -6.03 0.86 -19.37
C ARG A 167 -5.86 1.10 -20.86
N TRP A 168 -6.97 1.03 -21.58
CA TRP A 168 -7.05 1.51 -22.95
C TRP A 168 -6.76 3.01 -23.01
N ARG A 169 -5.83 3.40 -23.87
CA ARG A 169 -5.53 4.79 -24.23
C ARG A 169 -5.46 4.90 -25.75
N ARG A 170 -6.42 5.62 -26.34
CA ARG A 170 -6.55 5.79 -27.79
C ARG A 170 -6.63 4.43 -28.51
N ASP A 171 -5.53 4.04 -29.15
CA ASP A 171 -5.37 2.87 -30.02
C ASP A 171 -4.79 1.64 -29.30
N GLY A 172 -4.39 1.75 -28.03
CA GLY A 172 -3.87 0.59 -27.30
C GLY A 172 -3.61 0.77 -25.82
N SER A 173 -3.04 -0.25 -25.18
CA SER A 173 -2.70 -0.25 -23.75
C SER A 173 -1.26 -0.70 -23.55
N LEU A 174 -0.46 0.11 -22.87
CA LEU A 174 0.91 -0.24 -22.50
C LEU A 174 0.86 -1.31 -21.40
N ILE A 175 1.48 -2.46 -21.64
CA ILE A 175 1.54 -3.62 -20.74
C ILE A 175 2.97 -4.02 -20.36
N ALA A 176 3.98 -3.37 -20.93
CA ALA A 176 5.38 -3.45 -20.50
C ALA A 176 6.06 -2.11 -20.87
N PRO A 177 7.12 -1.65 -20.19
CA PRO A 177 7.94 -2.39 -19.22
C PRO A 177 7.42 -2.33 -17.78
N ASN A 178 6.49 -1.42 -17.47
CA ASN A 178 5.77 -1.48 -16.20
C ASN A 178 4.91 -2.74 -16.15
N HIS A 179 4.98 -3.47 -15.04
CA HIS A 179 4.15 -4.64 -14.82
C HIS A 179 2.72 -4.21 -14.45
N VAL A 180 1.74 -4.74 -15.16
CA VAL A 180 0.30 -4.45 -14.98
C VAL A 180 -0.46 -5.71 -14.56
N LEU A 181 -1.62 -5.53 -13.92
CA LEU A 181 -2.49 -6.65 -13.56
C LEU A 181 -3.03 -7.36 -14.82
N GLY A 182 -3.33 -8.66 -14.70
CA GLY A 182 -3.78 -9.50 -15.81
C GLY A 182 -2.69 -9.91 -16.81
N VAL A 183 -1.42 -9.57 -16.54
CA VAL A 183 -0.28 -9.89 -17.40
C VAL A 183 0.80 -10.62 -16.59
N THR A 184 1.28 -11.73 -17.16
CA THR A 184 2.38 -12.52 -16.61
C THR A 184 3.68 -12.17 -17.33
N TYR A 185 4.76 -12.04 -16.56
CA TYR A 185 6.09 -11.68 -17.05
C TYR A 185 7.08 -12.77 -16.67
N ALA A 186 7.93 -13.20 -17.60
CA ALA A 186 8.97 -14.20 -17.33
C ALA A 186 10.22 -13.89 -18.15
N GLY A 187 11.41 -13.96 -17.54
CA GLY A 187 12.68 -13.70 -18.25
C GLY A 187 12.97 -12.24 -18.59
N LEU A 188 12.25 -11.31 -17.95
CA LEU A 188 12.56 -9.87 -17.98
C LEU A 188 13.05 -9.40 -16.60
N THR A 189 13.96 -8.43 -16.57
CA THR A 189 14.34 -7.76 -15.30
C THR A 189 13.20 -6.87 -14.80
N TYR A 190 13.17 -6.59 -13.49
CA TYR A 190 12.25 -5.57 -12.99
C TYR A 190 12.57 -4.22 -13.66
N PRO A 191 11.55 -3.43 -14.05
CA PRO A 191 11.78 -2.18 -14.77
C PRO A 191 12.58 -1.18 -13.93
N ALA A 192 13.56 -0.54 -14.56
CA ALA A 192 14.41 0.49 -13.96
C ALA A 192 14.49 1.73 -14.87
N GLN A 193 14.62 2.91 -14.28
CA GLN A 193 14.83 4.13 -15.06
C GLN A 193 16.30 4.24 -15.47
N GLU A 194 16.55 4.39 -16.77
CA GLU A 194 17.85 4.59 -17.38
C GLU A 194 17.75 5.73 -18.39
N ASP A 195 18.53 6.80 -18.19
CA ASP A 195 18.52 7.99 -19.06
C ASP A 195 17.10 8.58 -19.25
N GLY A 196 16.29 8.54 -18.19
CA GLY A 196 14.89 8.99 -18.20
C GLY A 196 13.91 8.05 -18.91
N THR A 197 14.37 6.93 -19.46
CA THR A 197 13.53 5.90 -20.10
C THR A 197 13.40 4.70 -19.17
N LEU A 198 12.17 4.21 -18.99
CA LEU A 198 11.94 2.99 -18.20
C LEU A 198 12.27 1.78 -19.08
N ARG A 199 13.12 0.87 -18.59
CA ARG A 199 13.60 -0.30 -19.33
C ARG A 199 13.48 -1.57 -18.51
N SER A 200 13.14 -2.66 -19.17
CA SER A 200 13.13 -4.01 -18.62
C SER A 200 13.94 -4.93 -19.55
N TRP A 201 15.04 -5.51 -19.06
CA TRP A 201 16.03 -6.19 -19.89
C TRP A 201 15.72 -7.67 -20.08
N VAL A 202 15.97 -8.16 -21.30
CA VAL A 202 15.92 -9.57 -21.69
C VAL A 202 17.33 -10.02 -22.05
N HIS A 203 17.85 -11.02 -21.34
CA HIS A 203 19.21 -11.54 -21.54
C HIS A 203 19.30 -12.82 -22.38
N GLY A 204 18.17 -13.51 -22.59
CA GLY A 204 18.13 -14.74 -23.40
C GLY A 204 16.74 -14.97 -23.98
N SER A 205 15.73 -15.10 -23.12
CA SER A 205 14.33 -15.12 -23.55
C SER A 205 13.43 -14.44 -22.52
N GLY A 206 12.51 -13.60 -22.98
CA GLY A 206 11.52 -12.92 -22.15
C GLY A 206 10.12 -13.09 -22.74
N THR A 207 9.11 -13.19 -21.87
CA THR A 207 7.70 -13.35 -22.22
C THR A 207 6.85 -12.31 -21.50
N VAL A 208 5.94 -11.68 -22.23
CA VAL A 208 4.85 -10.83 -21.73
C VAL A 208 3.53 -11.46 -22.18
N LYS A 209 2.83 -12.13 -21.26
CA LYS A 209 1.62 -12.90 -21.57
C LYS A 209 0.38 -12.28 -20.93
N ALA A 210 -0.55 -11.82 -21.75
CA ALA A 210 -1.81 -11.20 -21.33
C ALA A 210 -3.01 -12.14 -21.57
N SER A 211 -3.93 -12.23 -20.60
CA SER A 211 -5.25 -12.84 -20.83
C SER A 211 -6.11 -11.87 -21.64
N VAL A 212 -6.50 -12.24 -22.85
CA VAL A 212 -7.25 -11.35 -23.77
C VAL A 212 -8.68 -11.86 -24.03
N TYR A 213 -9.16 -12.77 -23.19
CA TYR A 213 -10.53 -13.27 -23.29
C TYR A 213 -11.55 -12.14 -23.15
N GLY A 214 -12.40 -11.96 -24.16
CA GLY A 214 -13.38 -10.86 -24.21
C GLY A 214 -12.74 -9.46 -24.37
N VAL A 215 -11.42 -9.40 -24.56
CA VAL A 215 -10.66 -8.17 -24.75
C VAL A 215 -10.42 -8.02 -26.26
N GLY A 216 -11.06 -7.03 -26.89
CA GLY A 216 -10.91 -6.78 -28.32
C GLY A 216 -9.49 -6.33 -28.69
N VAL A 217 -8.58 -7.28 -28.91
CA VAL A 217 -7.17 -7.10 -29.26
C VAL A 217 -6.95 -7.52 -30.71
N SER A 218 -6.33 -6.64 -31.51
CA SER A 218 -5.97 -6.95 -32.90
C SER A 218 -4.49 -7.35 -33.08
N GLY A 219 -3.67 -7.15 -32.04
CA GLY A 219 -2.23 -7.38 -32.09
C GLY A 219 -1.50 -6.57 -31.03
N PHE A 220 -0.23 -6.27 -31.28
CA PHE A 220 0.60 -5.48 -30.37
C PHE A 220 1.62 -4.63 -31.12
N SER A 221 2.12 -3.57 -30.48
CA SER A 221 3.37 -2.92 -30.87
C SER A 221 4.42 -3.13 -29.80
N ILE A 222 5.68 -3.15 -30.23
CA ILE A 222 6.84 -3.35 -29.36
C ILE A 222 7.88 -2.29 -29.66
N GLN A 223 8.51 -1.79 -28.60
CA GLN A 223 9.68 -0.91 -28.66
C GLN A 223 10.81 -1.57 -27.89
N LEU A 224 11.91 -1.82 -28.58
CA LEU A 224 13.11 -2.45 -28.07
C LEU A 224 14.29 -1.47 -28.12
N PHE A 225 15.27 -1.68 -27.26
CA PHE A 225 16.52 -0.94 -27.28
C PHE A 225 17.71 -1.88 -27.03
N ALA A 226 18.79 -1.70 -27.78
CA ALA A 226 20.07 -2.36 -27.51
C ALA A 226 21.22 -1.38 -27.70
N ALA A 227 22.17 -1.36 -26.76
CA ALA A 227 23.35 -0.49 -26.87
C ALA A 227 24.30 -0.96 -27.98
N GLU A 228 24.40 -2.27 -28.17
CA GLU A 228 25.14 -2.92 -29.26
C GLU A 228 24.18 -3.69 -30.16
N ALA A 229 24.55 -3.85 -31.43
CA ALA A 229 23.74 -4.58 -32.40
C ALA A 229 23.50 -6.01 -31.92
N THR A 230 22.24 -6.32 -31.64
CA THR A 230 21.81 -7.59 -31.02
C THR A 230 20.66 -8.18 -31.81
N GLU A 231 20.70 -9.47 -32.08
CA GLU A 231 19.60 -10.16 -32.76
C GLU A 231 18.45 -10.41 -31.79
N ALA A 232 17.23 -10.05 -32.17
CA ALA A 232 16.01 -10.31 -31.42
C ALA A 232 14.96 -10.97 -32.31
N SER A 233 14.52 -12.17 -31.93
CA SER A 233 13.40 -12.89 -32.54
C SER A 233 12.13 -12.69 -31.72
N ILE A 234 11.08 -12.19 -32.37
CA ILE A 234 9.81 -11.81 -31.76
C ILE A 234 8.73 -12.80 -32.17
N TYR A 235 8.02 -13.34 -31.19
CA TYR A 235 6.97 -14.33 -31.37
C TYR A 235 5.65 -13.83 -30.79
N ALA A 236 4.54 -14.28 -31.37
CA ALA A 236 3.21 -14.20 -30.76
C ALA A 236 2.61 -15.61 -30.67
N ASN A 237 2.26 -16.05 -29.47
CA ASN A 237 1.67 -17.39 -29.23
C ASN A 237 2.51 -18.51 -29.90
N ASP A 238 3.82 -18.47 -29.68
CA ASP A 238 4.84 -19.37 -30.25
C ASP A 238 5.02 -19.31 -31.78
N VAL A 239 4.30 -18.43 -32.49
CA VAL A 239 4.52 -18.16 -33.92
C VAL A 239 5.57 -17.09 -34.08
N LEU A 240 6.66 -17.39 -34.80
CA LEU A 240 7.70 -16.41 -35.13
C LEU A 240 7.13 -15.35 -36.09
N LEU A 241 7.18 -14.10 -35.68
CA LEU A 241 6.71 -12.97 -36.49
C LEU A 241 7.85 -12.29 -37.24
N GLU A 242 8.96 -12.02 -36.56
CA GLU A 242 10.12 -11.32 -37.12
C GLU A 242 11.40 -11.63 -36.34
N THR A 243 12.53 -11.67 -37.06
CA THR A 243 13.87 -11.60 -36.46
C THR A 243 14.52 -10.30 -36.93
N ALA A 244 14.91 -9.45 -35.99
CA ALA A 244 15.45 -8.12 -36.25
C ALA A 244 16.82 -7.94 -35.60
N GLN A 245 17.69 -7.14 -36.22
CA GLN A 245 18.94 -6.66 -35.62
C GLN A 245 18.64 -5.33 -34.92
N VAL A 246 18.56 -5.35 -33.59
CA VAL A 246 18.28 -4.18 -32.76
C VAL A 246 19.59 -3.47 -32.44
N SER A 247 19.70 -2.19 -32.81
CA SER A 247 20.80 -1.30 -32.44
C SER A 247 20.24 0.10 -32.24
N GLY A 248 20.43 0.68 -31.06
CA GLY A 248 19.62 1.81 -30.61
C GLY A 248 18.16 1.40 -30.42
N ARG A 249 17.22 2.28 -30.75
CA ARG A 249 15.79 2.06 -30.57
C ARG A 249 15.16 1.42 -31.82
N TYR A 250 14.45 0.31 -31.63
CA TYR A 250 13.67 -0.39 -32.64
C TYR A 250 12.20 -0.36 -32.25
N GLU A 251 11.30 -0.09 -33.21
CA GLU A 251 9.86 -0.08 -32.99
C GLU A 251 9.15 -0.84 -34.11
N ARG A 252 8.19 -1.68 -33.73
CA ARG A 252 7.43 -2.49 -34.68
C ARG A 252 6.00 -2.71 -34.22
N ARG A 253 5.09 -2.84 -35.18
CA ARG A 253 3.69 -3.21 -34.98
C ARG A 253 3.42 -4.55 -35.66
N PHE A 254 2.70 -5.42 -34.96
CA PHE A 254 2.25 -6.72 -35.44
C PHE A 254 0.74 -6.83 -35.24
N ASP A 255 0.03 -7.13 -36.33
CA ASP A 255 -1.35 -7.60 -36.25
C ASP A 255 -1.31 -9.13 -36.07
N VAL A 256 -2.11 -9.67 -35.16
CA VAL A 256 -2.10 -11.08 -34.78
C VAL A 256 -3.50 -11.64 -34.98
N GLU A 257 -3.63 -12.64 -35.86
CA GLU A 257 -4.90 -13.30 -36.11
C GLU A 257 -5.22 -14.35 -35.03
N GLY A 258 -6.51 -14.59 -34.78
CA GLY A 258 -6.94 -15.66 -33.88
C GLY A 258 -6.72 -15.41 -32.37
N VAL A 259 -6.34 -14.19 -31.98
CA VAL A 259 -6.09 -13.81 -30.57
C VAL A 259 -7.32 -14.06 -29.69
N GLU A 260 -8.52 -13.73 -30.16
CA GLU A 260 -9.76 -13.98 -29.42
C GLU A 260 -10.00 -15.47 -29.15
N ALA A 261 -9.70 -16.34 -30.12
CA ALA A 261 -9.87 -17.79 -29.99
C ALA A 261 -8.85 -18.40 -29.02
N ALA A 262 -7.62 -17.87 -28.99
CA ALA A 262 -6.59 -18.30 -28.05
C ALA A 262 -6.89 -17.87 -26.61
N ALA A 263 -7.72 -16.83 -26.41
CA ALA A 263 -8.01 -16.21 -25.12
C ALA A 263 -6.78 -15.62 -24.39
N TYR A 264 -5.59 -15.67 -25.00
CA TYR A 264 -4.37 -14.99 -24.54
C TYR A 264 -3.52 -14.49 -25.72
N LEU A 265 -2.65 -13.51 -25.42
CA LEU A 265 -1.54 -13.10 -26.27
C LEU A 265 -0.23 -13.20 -25.49
N ASP A 266 0.66 -14.08 -25.93
CA ASP A 266 2.01 -14.28 -25.42
C ASP A 266 3.02 -13.64 -26.38
N VAL A 267 3.57 -12.48 -25.99
CA VAL A 267 4.66 -11.82 -26.71
C VAL A 267 5.98 -12.32 -26.16
N LYS A 268 6.69 -13.14 -26.94
CA LYS A 268 7.98 -13.72 -26.55
C LYS A 268 9.11 -13.11 -27.38
N ILE A 269 10.18 -12.72 -26.70
CA ILE A 269 11.38 -12.12 -27.28
C ILE A 269 12.54 -13.05 -26.95
N VAL A 270 13.24 -13.54 -27.97
CA VAL A 270 14.45 -14.36 -27.82
C VAL A 270 15.62 -13.58 -28.39
N VAL A 271 16.67 -13.40 -27.60
CA VAL A 271 17.83 -12.58 -27.99
C VAL A 271 19.07 -13.45 -28.16
N ALA A 272 19.91 -13.09 -29.12
CA ALA A 272 21.20 -13.71 -29.36
C ALA A 272 22.28 -12.62 -29.55
N GLY A 273 23.42 -12.81 -28.87
CA GLY A 273 24.57 -11.91 -28.98
C GLY A 273 24.64 -10.76 -27.97
N GLY A 274 23.59 -10.53 -27.17
CA GLY A 274 23.56 -9.46 -26.16
C GLY A 274 22.18 -9.30 -25.52
N PRO A 275 22.04 -8.47 -24.47
CA PRO A 275 20.73 -8.17 -23.89
C PRO A 275 19.99 -7.10 -24.70
N VAL A 276 18.66 -7.20 -24.74
CA VAL A 276 17.77 -6.19 -25.33
C VAL A 276 16.82 -5.67 -24.26
N ALA A 277 16.68 -4.36 -24.14
CA ALA A 277 15.71 -3.72 -23.28
C ALA A 277 14.34 -3.62 -23.97
N VAL A 278 13.29 -3.98 -23.26
CA VAL A 278 11.91 -3.65 -23.59
C VAL A 278 11.63 -2.24 -23.06
N GLU A 279 11.38 -1.30 -23.96
CA GLU A 279 10.94 0.06 -23.63
C GLU A 279 9.42 0.22 -23.76
N ALA A 280 8.74 -0.65 -24.54
CA ALA A 280 7.29 -0.75 -24.59
C ALA A 280 6.83 -2.11 -25.14
N VAL A 281 5.77 -2.66 -24.56
CA VAL A 281 4.84 -3.58 -25.25
C VAL A 281 3.45 -3.00 -25.09
N LYS A 282 2.78 -2.72 -26.21
CA LYS A 282 1.45 -2.09 -26.22
C LYS A 282 0.47 -3.01 -26.94
N LEU A 283 -0.56 -3.47 -26.24
CA LEU A 283 -1.70 -4.15 -26.87
C LEU A 283 -2.44 -3.18 -27.76
N LEU A 284 -2.83 -3.63 -28.95
CA LEU A 284 -3.57 -2.82 -29.92
C LEU A 284 -5.03 -3.23 -29.92
N ARG A 285 -5.93 -2.26 -29.84
CA ARG A 285 -7.37 -2.51 -29.70
C ARG A 285 -8.01 -2.73 -31.07
N SER A 286 -8.90 -3.72 -31.19
CA SER A 286 -9.67 -4.01 -32.41
C SER A 286 -10.79 -2.99 -32.67
N ASN A 287 -11.36 -2.40 -31.61
CA ASN A 287 -12.49 -1.47 -31.67
C ASN A 287 -12.15 -0.09 -31.07
N GLN A 288 -12.75 0.98 -31.56
CA GLN A 288 -12.63 2.29 -30.91
C GLN A 288 -13.50 2.39 -29.66
N GLY A 289 -13.02 3.04 -28.61
CA GLY A 289 -13.79 3.26 -27.38
C GLY A 289 -13.04 4.05 -26.32
N GLY A 290 -13.73 4.38 -25.23
CA GLY A 290 -13.18 5.17 -24.11
C GLY A 290 -12.07 4.47 -23.32
N SER A 291 -11.49 5.19 -22.35
CA SER A 291 -10.41 4.71 -21.48
C SER A 291 -10.93 3.76 -20.40
N LYS A 292 -11.18 2.52 -20.80
CA LYS A 292 -11.61 1.41 -19.94
C LYS A 292 -10.42 0.59 -19.44
N LEU A 293 -10.57 -0.10 -18.31
CA LEU A 293 -9.66 -1.18 -17.92
C LEU A 293 -9.63 -2.26 -19.00
N VAL A 294 -8.45 -2.83 -19.22
CA VAL A 294 -8.26 -3.88 -20.24
C VAL A 294 -8.71 -5.22 -19.70
N PHE A 295 -8.25 -5.61 -18.52
CA PHE A 295 -8.55 -6.90 -17.88
C PHE A 295 -9.47 -6.64 -16.69
N SER A 296 -10.78 -6.72 -16.92
CA SER A 296 -11.78 -6.51 -15.88
C SER A 296 -13.08 -7.22 -16.21
N ARG A 297 -13.67 -7.87 -15.21
CA ARG A 297 -15.01 -8.45 -15.23
C ARG A 297 -16.12 -7.39 -15.13
N PHE A 298 -15.79 -6.15 -14.79
CA PHE A 298 -16.78 -5.07 -14.70
C PHE A 298 -17.17 -4.60 -16.11
N GLU A 299 -18.47 -4.62 -16.43
CA GLU A 299 -19.02 -4.36 -17.77
C GLU A 299 -18.53 -3.04 -18.42
N ASN A 300 -18.26 -2.03 -17.59
CA ASN A 300 -17.83 -0.71 -18.03
C ASN A 300 -16.32 -0.50 -18.00
N GLY A 301 -15.53 -1.46 -17.52
CA GLY A 301 -14.09 -1.29 -17.32
C GLY A 301 -13.76 -0.13 -16.36
N ASP A 302 -14.67 0.12 -15.42
CA ASP A 302 -14.50 1.09 -14.34
C ASP A 302 -13.45 0.60 -13.35
N GLN A 303 -12.91 1.52 -12.54
CA GLN A 303 -12.18 1.09 -11.35
C GLN A 303 -13.12 0.33 -10.41
N TRP A 304 -12.57 -0.55 -9.58
CA TRP A 304 -13.38 -1.36 -8.67
C TRP A 304 -14.21 -0.48 -7.73
N PHE A 305 -13.64 0.63 -7.26
CA PHE A 305 -14.34 1.58 -6.39
C PHE A 305 -15.41 2.40 -7.13
N GLN A 306 -15.44 2.37 -8.46
CA GLN A 306 -16.43 3.04 -9.30
C GLN A 306 -17.52 2.08 -9.80
N SER A 307 -17.33 0.78 -9.64
CA SER A 307 -18.31 -0.22 -10.05
C SER A 307 -19.44 -0.29 -9.03
N GLU A 308 -20.64 0.16 -9.41
CA GLU A 308 -21.81 0.09 -8.53
C GLU A 308 -22.16 -1.37 -8.16
N ALA A 309 -22.09 -2.28 -9.13
CA ALA A 309 -22.33 -3.71 -8.90
C ALA A 309 -21.35 -4.29 -7.87
N PHE A 310 -20.07 -3.93 -7.94
CA PHE A 310 -19.12 -4.39 -6.94
C PHE A 310 -19.34 -3.73 -5.57
N MET A 311 -19.44 -2.40 -5.55
CA MET A 311 -19.50 -1.61 -4.31
C MET A 311 -20.81 -1.77 -3.55
N THR A 312 -21.93 -1.98 -4.24
CA THR A 312 -23.27 -2.01 -3.64
C THR A 312 -23.87 -3.40 -3.57
N ASP A 313 -23.53 -4.29 -4.50
CA ASP A 313 -24.11 -5.63 -4.52
C ASP A 313 -23.14 -6.62 -3.90
N GLU A 314 -21.90 -6.70 -4.38
CA GLU A 314 -20.96 -7.73 -3.95
C GLU A 314 -20.33 -7.45 -2.57
N LEU A 315 -19.82 -6.25 -2.33
CA LEU A 315 -19.26 -5.88 -1.02
C LEU A 315 -20.32 -5.85 0.08
N LEU A 316 -21.58 -5.55 -0.27
CA LEU A 316 -22.68 -5.39 0.68
C LEU A 316 -23.68 -6.55 0.62
N GLU A 317 -23.36 -7.66 -0.08
CA GLU A 317 -24.21 -8.84 -0.19
C GLU A 317 -24.60 -9.35 1.21
N ARG A 318 -23.65 -9.28 2.14
CA ARG A 318 -23.77 -9.70 3.53
C ARG A 318 -23.56 -8.53 4.49
N ALA A 319 -24.09 -7.36 4.14
CA ALA A 319 -23.91 -6.14 4.94
C ALA A 319 -24.32 -6.29 6.41
N GLU A 320 -25.27 -7.19 6.72
CA GLU A 320 -25.71 -7.47 8.09
C GLU A 320 -24.63 -8.14 8.98
N SER A 321 -23.65 -8.83 8.39
CA SER A 321 -22.53 -9.44 9.12
C SER A 321 -21.31 -8.51 9.25
N LEU A 322 -21.36 -7.31 8.67
CA LEU A 322 -20.26 -6.34 8.78
C LEU A 322 -20.19 -5.75 10.19
N GLU A 323 -19.03 -5.92 10.80
CA GLU A 323 -18.69 -5.36 12.12
C GLU A 323 -17.69 -4.22 12.00
N ILE A 324 -16.79 -4.26 11.01
CA ILE A 324 -15.75 -3.26 10.79
C ILE A 324 -15.72 -2.87 9.32
N VAL A 325 -15.67 -1.57 9.07
CA VAL A 325 -15.37 -1.02 7.76
C VAL A 325 -14.22 -0.05 7.93
N ARG A 326 -13.09 -0.30 7.25
CA ARG A 326 -12.00 0.66 7.14
C ARG A 326 -12.04 1.32 5.78
N LEU A 327 -12.09 2.64 5.77
CA LEU A 327 -11.94 3.42 4.54
C LEU A 327 -10.56 4.09 4.57
N ILE A 328 -9.71 3.61 3.69
CA ILE A 328 -8.34 4.06 3.46
C ILE A 328 -8.23 4.40 1.96
N GLY A 329 -7.12 4.97 1.51
CA GLY A 329 -6.83 5.14 0.09
C GLY A 329 -7.24 6.50 -0.45
N GLY A 330 -6.35 7.05 -1.29
CA GLY A 330 -6.25 8.50 -1.48
C GLY A 330 -6.37 9.25 -0.14
N GLU A 331 -7.10 10.36 -0.17
CA GLU A 331 -7.69 10.99 1.00
C GLU A 331 -9.19 10.66 1.03
N PRO A 332 -9.66 9.74 1.90
CA PRO A 332 -11.04 9.27 1.89
C PRO A 332 -12.08 10.39 1.95
N LEU A 333 -11.80 11.49 2.67
CA LEU A 333 -12.75 12.60 2.79
C LEU A 333 -12.88 13.43 1.49
N LEU A 334 -12.00 13.24 0.51
CA LEU A 334 -12.11 13.84 -0.83
C LEU A 334 -12.78 12.91 -1.84
N ILE A 335 -12.96 11.63 -1.51
CA ILE A 335 -13.37 10.59 -2.46
C ILE A 335 -14.87 10.37 -2.35
N LYS A 336 -15.58 10.71 -3.44
CA LYS A 336 -17.05 10.62 -3.50
C LYS A 336 -17.54 9.18 -3.34
N GLU A 337 -16.78 8.22 -3.85
CA GLU A 337 -17.07 6.80 -3.77
C GLU A 337 -16.99 6.30 -2.31
N ALA A 338 -16.03 6.80 -1.52
CA ALA A 338 -15.93 6.50 -0.08
C ALA A 338 -17.13 7.06 0.69
N GLN A 339 -17.51 8.30 0.40
CA GLN A 339 -18.70 8.93 0.96
C GLN A 339 -19.98 8.17 0.61
N THR A 340 -20.14 7.83 -0.66
CA THR A 340 -21.31 7.09 -1.17
C THR A 340 -21.40 5.73 -0.50
N PHE A 341 -20.30 5.00 -0.39
CA PHE A 341 -20.27 3.70 0.29
C PHE A 341 -20.69 3.81 1.76
N ALA A 342 -20.15 4.78 2.50
CA ALA A 342 -20.55 5.01 3.89
C ALA A 342 -22.04 5.35 4.03
N ARG A 343 -22.59 6.18 3.13
CA ARG A 343 -24.03 6.49 3.09
C ARG A 343 -24.89 5.26 2.82
N ARG A 344 -24.47 4.38 1.91
CA ARG A 344 -25.20 3.13 1.64
C ARG A 344 -25.29 2.23 2.88
N LEU A 345 -24.26 2.17 3.70
CA LEU A 345 -24.30 1.43 4.98
C LEU A 345 -25.33 2.02 5.95
N ILE A 346 -25.45 3.36 6.00
CA ILE A 346 -26.46 4.06 6.79
C ILE A 346 -27.87 3.78 6.24
N GLU A 347 -28.07 3.93 4.93
CA GLU A 347 -29.37 3.70 4.26
C GLU A 347 -29.86 2.26 4.41
N ARG A 348 -28.95 1.28 4.43
CA ARG A 348 -29.26 -0.13 4.69
C ARG A 348 -29.57 -0.43 6.16
N GLY A 349 -29.41 0.54 7.07
CA GLY A 349 -29.69 0.36 8.49
C GLY A 349 -28.65 -0.47 9.26
N VAL A 350 -27.47 -0.71 8.67
CA VAL A 350 -26.41 -1.55 9.29
C VAL A 350 -25.33 -0.74 10.00
N ALA A 351 -25.29 0.59 9.81
CA ALA A 351 -24.27 1.46 10.42
C ALA A 351 -24.16 1.32 11.95
N GLN A 352 -25.28 1.00 12.63
CA GLN A 352 -25.33 0.79 14.08
C GLN A 352 -24.70 -0.54 14.56
N ASN A 353 -24.30 -1.42 13.63
CA ASN A 353 -23.50 -2.61 13.92
C ASN A 353 -22.00 -2.41 13.64
N ILE A 354 -21.64 -1.35 12.91
CA ILE A 354 -20.34 -1.17 12.30
C ILE A 354 -19.48 -0.19 13.11
N ARG A 355 -18.25 -0.62 13.43
CA ARG A 355 -17.14 0.27 13.76
C ARG A 355 -16.52 0.78 12.45
N LEU A 356 -16.69 2.07 12.18
CA LEU A 356 -16.07 2.73 11.05
C LEU A 356 -14.65 3.17 11.46
N GLU A 357 -13.64 2.81 10.69
CA GLU A 357 -12.28 3.29 10.89
C GLU A 357 -11.82 4.06 9.64
N MET A 358 -11.28 5.26 9.83
CA MET A 358 -10.83 6.08 8.70
C MET A 358 -9.46 6.68 8.98
N ALA A 359 -8.60 6.68 7.96
CA ALA A 359 -7.35 7.41 7.99
C ALA A 359 -7.48 8.67 7.12
N THR A 360 -7.22 9.85 7.69
CA THR A 360 -7.30 11.13 6.97
C THR A 360 -6.07 11.99 7.20
N ASN A 361 -5.67 12.75 6.19
CA ASN A 361 -4.65 13.77 6.27
C ASN A 361 -5.12 15.06 6.97
N GLY A 362 -6.40 15.15 7.34
CA GLY A 362 -6.96 16.26 8.12
C GLY A 362 -7.22 17.53 7.33
N THR A 363 -7.12 17.52 6.00
CA THR A 363 -7.39 18.73 5.19
C THR A 363 -8.89 19.00 4.99
N GLN A 364 -9.76 18.04 5.33
CA GLN A 364 -11.21 18.14 5.23
C GLN A 364 -11.88 17.87 6.59
N ALA A 365 -12.92 18.63 6.90
CA ALA A 365 -13.81 18.41 8.04
C ALA A 365 -15.17 19.07 7.77
N GLY A 366 -15.86 18.62 6.72
CA GLY A 366 -17.18 19.16 6.35
C GLY A 366 -18.29 18.54 7.20
N ASP A 367 -19.37 19.31 7.42
CA ASP A 367 -20.59 18.86 8.14
C ASP A 367 -21.11 17.52 7.60
N GLU A 368 -21.03 17.33 6.28
CA GLU A 368 -21.45 16.10 5.63
C GLU A 368 -20.70 14.86 6.13
N TRP A 369 -19.40 14.99 6.39
CA TRP A 369 -18.61 13.91 6.96
C TRP A 369 -18.88 13.77 8.44
N ILE A 370 -19.06 14.85 9.19
CA ILE A 370 -19.43 14.78 10.61
C ILE A 370 -20.74 13.99 10.79
N ASP A 371 -21.75 14.25 9.96
CA ASP A 371 -23.03 13.52 9.96
C ASP A 371 -22.83 12.03 9.66
N ILE A 372 -22.00 11.69 8.67
CA ILE A 372 -21.68 10.29 8.34
C ILE A 372 -20.98 9.62 9.52
N LEU A 373 -19.88 10.21 10.01
CA LEU A 373 -19.04 9.63 11.07
C LEU A 373 -19.82 9.43 12.38
N THR A 374 -20.81 10.28 12.67
CA THR A 374 -21.64 10.18 13.89
C THR A 374 -22.84 9.23 13.73
N SER A 375 -23.11 8.73 12.51
CA SER A 375 -24.21 7.79 12.22
C SER A 375 -23.83 6.31 12.43
N PHE A 376 -22.56 6.00 12.65
CA PHE A 376 -22.09 4.64 12.91
C PHE A 376 -22.14 4.30 14.39
N LYS A 377 -22.10 3.00 14.73
CA LYS A 377 -22.04 2.51 16.12
C LYS A 377 -20.91 3.19 16.88
N PHE A 378 -19.78 3.32 16.20
CA PHE A 378 -18.54 3.85 16.72
C PHE A 378 -17.63 4.26 15.55
N THR A 379 -16.93 5.38 15.68
CA THR A 379 -15.95 5.81 14.69
C THR A 379 -14.57 5.98 15.32
N LEU A 380 -13.56 5.35 14.71
CA LEU A 380 -12.14 5.65 14.96
C LEU A 380 -11.60 6.50 13.80
N LEU A 381 -11.17 7.72 14.10
CA LEU A 381 -10.55 8.61 13.13
C LEU A 381 -9.04 8.73 13.40
N ALA A 382 -8.25 8.18 12.49
CA ALA A 382 -6.79 8.20 12.51
C ALA A 382 -6.27 9.40 11.71
N MET A 383 -5.82 10.44 12.43
CA MET A 383 -5.23 11.65 11.86
C MET A 383 -3.79 11.38 11.43
N SER A 384 -3.56 11.38 10.12
CA SER A 384 -2.26 11.15 9.51
C SER A 384 -1.44 12.44 9.57
N VAL A 385 -0.72 12.62 10.67
CA VAL A 385 0.20 13.74 10.94
C VAL A 385 1.58 13.20 11.28
N ASP A 386 2.63 13.83 10.73
CA ASP A 386 4.02 13.35 10.88
C ASP A 386 4.94 14.38 11.56
N GLY A 387 4.38 15.42 12.14
CA GLY A 387 5.10 16.41 12.93
C GLY A 387 4.13 17.45 13.50
N PHE A 388 4.63 18.35 14.32
CA PHE A 388 3.89 19.53 14.74
C PHE A 388 4.27 20.74 13.86
N GLY A 389 3.28 21.54 13.46
CA GLY A 389 3.50 22.77 12.70
C GLY A 389 4.30 22.56 11.41
N ALA A 390 5.35 23.35 11.24
CA ALA A 390 6.21 23.36 10.06
C ALA A 390 6.86 21.99 9.74
N VAL A 391 7.07 21.13 10.75
CA VAL A 391 7.59 19.77 10.52
C VAL A 391 6.59 18.94 9.71
N ASN A 392 5.30 19.04 10.05
CA ASN A 392 4.25 18.37 9.28
C ASN A 392 4.17 18.93 7.86
N GLU A 393 4.20 20.26 7.69
CA GLU A 393 4.12 20.90 6.38
C GLU A 393 5.30 20.54 5.46
N TYR A 394 6.49 20.38 6.06
CA TYR A 394 7.67 19.91 5.34
C TYR A 394 7.51 18.47 4.84
N ILE A 395 7.01 17.58 5.70
CA ILE A 395 6.87 16.15 5.41
C ILE A 395 5.65 15.87 4.51
N ARG A 396 4.51 16.51 4.80
CA ARG A 396 3.18 16.32 4.20
C ARG A 396 2.79 17.46 3.25
N TYR A 397 3.71 17.90 2.40
CA TYR A 397 3.49 18.96 1.42
C TYR A 397 2.26 18.73 0.51
N PRO A 398 1.46 19.75 0.15
CA PRO A 398 1.50 21.14 0.62
C PRO A 398 0.48 21.38 1.74
N SER A 399 0.47 20.56 2.79
CA SER A 399 -0.46 20.74 3.91
C SER A 399 -0.27 22.10 4.59
N ASP A 400 -1.35 22.60 5.19
CA ASP A 400 -1.36 23.78 6.06
C ASP A 400 -1.73 23.33 7.48
N TRP A 401 -0.83 23.54 8.44
CA TRP A 401 -1.04 23.08 9.81
C TRP A 401 -2.23 23.79 10.47
N SER A 402 -2.50 25.05 10.14
CA SER A 402 -3.64 25.78 10.73
C SER A 402 -4.98 25.16 10.30
N VAL A 403 -5.05 24.65 9.08
CA VAL A 403 -6.22 23.91 8.57
C VAL A 403 -6.34 22.57 9.29
N ILE A 404 -5.23 21.84 9.43
CA ILE A 404 -5.20 20.52 10.09
C ILE A 404 -5.58 20.65 11.57
N ASP A 405 -4.97 21.58 12.33
CA ASP A 405 -5.27 21.83 13.74
C ASP A 405 -6.75 22.15 13.96
N ARG A 406 -7.30 23.09 13.18
CA ARG A 406 -8.73 23.43 13.24
C ARG A 406 -9.61 22.19 13.04
N ASN A 407 -9.29 21.37 12.04
CA ASN A 407 -10.09 20.19 11.71
C ASN A 407 -9.92 19.08 12.76
N ILE A 408 -8.71 18.87 13.30
CA ILE A 408 -8.47 17.95 14.43
C ILE A 408 -9.33 18.36 15.62
N ARG A 409 -9.31 19.64 16.00
CA ARG A 409 -10.09 20.13 17.14
C ARG A 409 -11.60 20.02 16.91
N ALA A 410 -12.06 20.22 15.67
CA ALA A 410 -13.46 20.03 15.31
C ALA A 410 -13.92 18.58 15.51
N PHE A 411 -13.10 17.61 15.09
CA PHE A 411 -13.40 16.20 15.32
C PHE A 411 -13.27 15.80 16.80
N ALA A 412 -12.25 16.30 17.50
CA ALA A 412 -11.98 15.95 18.90
C ALA A 412 -13.07 16.44 19.86
N ALA A 413 -13.84 17.44 19.46
CA ALA A 413 -15.00 17.93 20.19
C ALA A 413 -16.21 16.98 20.15
N LEU A 414 -16.18 15.91 19.36
CA LEU A 414 -17.30 14.98 19.16
C LEU A 414 -17.08 13.68 19.95
N GLU A 415 -17.88 13.44 21.00
CA GLU A 415 -17.74 12.27 21.89
C GLU A 415 -17.89 10.91 21.18
N MET A 416 -18.60 10.87 20.05
CA MET A 416 -18.82 9.64 19.26
C MET A 416 -17.63 9.26 18.36
N ILE A 417 -16.61 10.11 18.28
CA ILE A 417 -15.42 9.92 17.45
C ILE A 417 -14.21 9.75 18.37
N GLU A 418 -13.65 8.55 18.40
CA GLU A 418 -12.33 8.34 18.99
C GLU A 418 -11.27 8.78 18.00
N MET A 419 -10.30 9.56 18.47
CA MET A 419 -9.25 10.13 17.64
C MET A 419 -7.88 9.67 18.09
N ARG A 420 -7.02 9.43 17.10
CA ARG A 420 -5.59 9.24 17.31
C ARG A 420 -4.76 9.92 16.23
N ALA A 421 -3.60 10.41 16.59
CA ALA A 421 -2.54 10.75 15.65
C ALA A 421 -1.86 9.46 15.18
N ALA A 422 -2.01 9.13 13.90
CA ALA A 422 -1.34 8.01 13.25
C ALA A 422 -0.03 8.50 12.62
N VAL A 423 1.07 8.25 13.30
CA VAL A 423 2.37 8.87 13.01
C VAL A 423 3.33 7.87 12.38
N THR A 424 3.87 8.23 11.22
CA THR A 424 4.94 7.49 10.55
C THR A 424 6.28 8.06 10.98
N VAL A 425 6.88 7.42 11.99
CA VAL A 425 8.15 7.85 12.57
C VAL A 425 9.28 7.53 11.58
N GLN A 426 9.97 8.57 11.13
CA GLN A 426 10.92 8.55 10.04
C GLN A 426 12.09 9.50 10.36
N ALA A 427 13.15 9.49 9.54
CA ALA A 427 14.33 10.32 9.76
C ALA A 427 13.97 11.81 9.93
N TYR A 428 12.99 12.32 9.16
CA TYR A 428 12.55 13.71 9.25
C TYR A 428 11.94 14.11 10.59
N ASN A 429 11.20 13.24 11.29
CA ASN A 429 10.49 13.64 12.50
C ASN A 429 11.05 13.05 13.79
N ALA A 430 12.03 12.14 13.70
CA ALA A 430 12.59 11.44 14.87
C ALA A 430 13.08 12.41 15.97
N LEU A 431 13.76 13.51 15.60
CA LEU A 431 14.26 14.51 16.56
C LEU A 431 13.20 15.48 17.08
N ARG A 432 11.99 15.47 16.52
CA ARG A 432 10.92 16.43 16.79
C ARG A 432 9.61 15.76 17.23
N ILE A 433 9.62 14.44 17.41
CA ILE A 433 8.41 13.65 17.67
C ILE A 433 7.73 14.05 18.98
N VAL A 434 8.52 14.44 19.99
CA VAL A 434 8.03 14.86 21.31
C VAL A 434 7.08 16.05 21.21
N GLU A 435 7.31 16.99 20.29
CA GLU A 435 6.42 18.14 20.12
C GLU A 435 5.04 17.74 19.59
N LEU A 436 4.98 16.71 18.75
CA LEU A 436 3.70 16.16 18.30
C LEU A 436 3.01 15.39 19.43
N VAL A 437 3.77 14.72 20.29
CA VAL A 437 3.23 14.07 21.49
C VAL A 437 2.61 15.11 22.43
N ASP A 438 3.33 16.20 22.72
CA ASP A 438 2.83 17.33 23.52
C ASP A 438 1.53 17.90 22.94
N TYR A 439 1.46 18.07 21.61
CA TYR A 439 0.25 18.51 20.92
C TYR A 439 -0.91 17.52 21.05
N CYS A 440 -0.64 16.21 20.97
CA CYS A 440 -1.68 15.19 21.14
C CYS A 440 -2.26 15.23 22.56
N GLU A 441 -1.42 15.39 23.59
CA GLU A 441 -1.87 15.59 24.97
C GLU A 441 -2.69 16.88 25.12
N GLU A 442 -2.27 17.98 24.51
CA GLU A 442 -2.99 19.27 24.56
C GLU A 442 -4.41 19.16 24.00
N VAL A 443 -4.57 18.45 22.88
CA VAL A 443 -5.87 18.30 22.20
C VAL A 443 -6.70 17.17 22.80
N GLY A 444 -6.08 16.24 23.52
CA GLY A 444 -6.76 15.08 24.11
C GLY A 444 -6.97 13.92 23.12
N ILE A 445 -6.01 13.70 22.22
CA ILE A 445 -6.04 12.57 21.27
C ILE A 445 -4.88 11.60 21.53
N GLU A 446 -5.05 10.33 21.18
CA GLU A 446 -4.00 9.32 21.39
C GLU A 446 -2.84 9.51 20.39
N PHE A 447 -1.59 9.38 20.85
CA PHE A 447 -0.44 9.27 19.97
C PHE A 447 -0.17 7.80 19.60
N SER A 448 -0.18 7.48 18.30
CA SER A 448 0.10 6.14 17.79
C SER A 448 1.20 6.19 16.72
N GLY A 449 2.44 5.92 17.12
CA GLY A 449 3.62 6.00 16.25
C GLY A 449 4.20 4.64 15.86
N HIS A 450 4.51 4.45 14.56
CA HIS A 450 5.23 3.27 14.06
C HIS A 450 6.43 3.68 13.20
N LEU A 451 7.51 2.90 13.24
CA LEU A 451 8.69 3.14 12.40
C LEU A 451 8.38 2.92 10.92
N LEU A 452 8.78 3.88 10.08
CA LEU A 452 8.72 3.78 8.64
C LEU A 452 9.52 2.57 8.14
N GLN A 453 8.85 1.68 7.43
CA GLN A 453 9.45 0.47 6.86
C GLN A 453 9.95 0.68 5.43
N TYR A 454 9.22 1.48 4.64
CA TYR A 454 9.54 1.77 3.26
C TYR A 454 9.05 3.18 2.89
N PRO A 455 9.85 4.00 2.18
CA PRO A 455 11.16 3.65 1.65
C PRO A 455 12.29 3.70 2.71
N PRO A 456 13.28 2.78 2.65
CA PRO A 456 14.30 2.64 3.70
C PRO A 456 15.20 3.88 3.87
N HIS A 457 15.42 4.65 2.80
CA HIS A 457 16.20 5.88 2.83
C HIS A 457 15.52 7.01 3.61
N LEU A 458 14.24 6.90 3.93
CA LEU A 458 13.56 7.82 4.84
C LEU A 458 13.41 7.25 6.25
N GLY A 459 13.73 5.96 6.44
CA GLY A 459 13.61 5.27 7.72
C GLY A 459 14.73 5.62 8.70
N ILE A 460 14.59 5.14 9.93
CA ILE A 460 15.55 5.37 11.03
C ILE A 460 16.97 4.89 10.69
N ARG A 461 17.11 3.85 9.88
CA ARG A 461 18.43 3.35 9.42
C ARG A 461 19.24 4.34 8.57
N ALA A 462 18.60 5.34 7.97
CA ALA A 462 19.32 6.39 7.26
C ALA A 462 20.00 7.39 8.21
N MET A 463 19.65 7.39 9.50
CA MET A 463 20.19 8.31 10.49
C MET A 463 21.54 7.81 11.02
N PRO A 464 22.59 8.66 11.08
CA PRO A 464 23.83 8.35 11.81
C PRO A 464 23.57 8.08 13.29
N ASP A 465 24.50 7.39 13.97
CA ASP A 465 24.34 6.97 15.37
C ASP A 465 24.01 8.14 16.30
N ALA A 466 24.72 9.26 16.16
CA ALA A 466 24.48 10.46 16.95
C ALA A 466 23.05 11.02 16.78
N ALA A 467 22.47 10.95 15.58
CA ALA A 467 21.09 11.35 15.34
C ALA A 467 20.09 10.38 16.01
N ARG A 468 20.35 9.07 15.95
CA ARG A 468 19.48 8.06 16.59
C ARG A 468 19.53 8.16 18.11
N GLU A 469 20.73 8.26 18.68
CA GLU A 469 20.95 8.45 20.12
C GLU A 469 20.28 9.73 20.62
N ARG A 470 20.36 10.82 19.84
CA ARG A 470 19.68 12.08 20.15
C ARG A 470 18.15 11.91 20.19
N SER A 471 17.57 11.22 19.21
CA SER A 471 16.13 10.90 19.18
C SER A 471 15.68 10.12 20.42
N VAL A 472 16.41 9.04 20.76
CA VAL A 472 16.14 8.20 21.93
C VAL A 472 16.26 8.99 23.22
N SER A 473 17.29 9.84 23.34
CA SER A 473 17.48 10.71 24.51
C SER A 473 16.33 11.69 24.70
N LEU A 474 15.79 12.28 23.63
CA LEU A 474 14.65 13.19 23.69
C LEU A 474 13.38 12.47 24.17
N LEU A 475 13.07 11.29 23.61
CA LEU A 475 11.93 10.48 24.02
C LEU A 475 12.02 10.08 25.50
N ARG A 476 13.14 9.46 25.90
CA ARG A 476 13.34 9.00 27.29
C ARG A 476 13.39 10.17 28.28
N GLY A 477 13.98 11.29 27.89
CA GLY A 477 13.97 12.52 28.69
C GLY A 477 12.56 13.09 28.89
N HIS A 478 11.74 13.05 27.83
CA HIS A 478 10.34 13.47 27.90
C HIS A 478 9.53 12.54 28.83
N ILE A 479 9.66 11.21 28.67
CA ILE A 479 9.01 10.22 29.55
C ILE A 479 9.39 10.48 31.01
N ALA A 480 10.70 10.58 31.31
CA ALA A 480 11.19 10.80 32.66
C ALA A 480 10.64 12.09 33.28
N LYS A 481 10.53 13.16 32.49
CA LYS A 481 9.92 14.43 32.94
C LYS A 481 8.42 14.25 33.23
N ARG A 482 7.68 13.60 32.34
CA ARG A 482 6.22 13.43 32.43
C ARG A 482 5.80 12.47 33.55
N THR A 483 6.65 11.52 33.92
CA THR A 483 6.39 10.53 34.99
C THR A 483 7.15 10.82 36.27
N ALA A 484 7.74 12.02 36.43
CA ALA A 484 8.56 12.36 37.59
C ALA A 484 7.76 12.35 38.91
N ASP A 485 6.54 12.90 38.87
CA ASP A 485 5.69 13.05 40.06
C ASP A 485 4.78 11.83 40.31
N ALA A 486 4.35 11.15 39.24
CA ALA A 486 3.52 9.95 39.30
C ALA A 486 3.77 9.03 38.10
N PRO A 487 3.85 7.69 38.29
CA PRO A 487 3.93 6.76 37.18
C PRO A 487 2.69 6.82 36.29
N ASP A 488 2.90 6.96 34.99
CA ASP A 488 1.86 6.91 33.95
C ASP A 488 2.29 5.89 32.89
N TRP A 489 2.03 4.62 33.14
CA TRP A 489 2.49 3.54 32.27
C TRP A 489 1.75 3.49 30.94
N ALA A 490 0.48 3.90 30.92
CA ALA A 490 -0.30 4.00 29.68
C ALA A 490 0.35 5.01 28.73
N TYR A 491 0.88 6.10 29.28
CA TYR A 491 1.65 7.09 28.54
C TYR A 491 3.08 6.64 28.18
N ALA A 492 3.82 6.12 29.17
CA ALA A 492 5.24 5.84 29.02
C ALA A 492 5.55 4.64 28.13
N VAL A 493 4.72 3.58 28.17
CA VAL A 493 5.01 2.31 27.49
C VAL A 493 5.07 2.44 25.96
N PRO A 494 4.12 3.12 25.28
CA PRO A 494 4.20 3.33 23.83
C PRO A 494 5.45 4.10 23.41
N LEU A 495 5.80 5.17 24.15
CA LEU A 495 6.96 6.00 23.83
C LEU A 495 8.29 5.29 24.11
N GLU A 496 8.40 4.50 25.18
CA GLU A 496 9.60 3.69 25.44
C GLU A 496 9.74 2.58 24.40
N SER A 497 8.63 1.97 23.97
CA SER A 497 8.64 0.96 22.90
C SER A 497 9.13 1.55 21.58
N LEU A 498 8.72 2.79 21.27
CA LEU A 498 9.24 3.54 20.13
C LEU A 498 10.74 3.84 20.27
N ALA A 499 11.19 4.31 21.44
CA ALA A 499 12.60 4.57 21.72
C ALA A 499 13.46 3.31 21.57
N ALA A 500 13.01 2.18 22.13
CA ALA A 500 13.67 0.89 22.01
C ALA A 500 13.71 0.37 20.56
N ALA A 501 12.67 0.64 19.77
CA ALA A 501 12.65 0.30 18.35
C ALA A 501 13.68 1.12 17.55
N ILE A 502 13.82 2.42 17.84
CA ILE A 502 14.83 3.29 17.22
C ILE A 502 16.26 2.81 17.56
N GLU A 503 16.49 2.46 18.83
CA GLU A 503 17.78 1.99 19.34
C GLU A 503 18.24 0.68 18.70
N LYS A 504 17.31 -0.19 18.30
CA LYS A 504 17.59 -1.46 17.62
C LYS A 504 18.00 -1.31 16.15
N GLU A 505 17.70 -0.18 15.49
CA GLU A 505 18.07 0.04 14.10
C GLU A 505 19.56 0.39 13.95
N SER A 506 20.16 -0.07 12.85
CA SER A 506 21.57 0.15 12.52
C SER A 506 21.73 1.15 11.37
N TYR A 507 22.75 1.99 11.45
CA TYR A 507 23.08 2.95 10.40
C TYR A 507 23.41 2.26 9.07
N SER A 508 22.83 2.76 7.99
CA SER A 508 23.19 2.40 6.62
C SER A 508 23.70 3.64 5.86
N PRO A 509 25.01 3.72 5.57
CA PRO A 509 25.57 4.79 4.74
C PRO A 509 24.93 4.88 3.35
N GLU A 510 24.55 3.73 2.77
CA GLU A 510 23.87 3.68 1.47
C GLU A 510 22.49 4.36 1.54
N GLU A 511 21.70 4.05 2.57
CA GLU A 511 20.38 4.66 2.76
C GLU A 511 20.48 6.14 3.14
N ASN A 512 21.53 6.56 3.84
CA ASN A 512 21.82 7.97 4.10
C ASN A 512 22.20 8.73 2.81
N ALA A 513 23.00 8.15 1.92
CA ALA A 513 23.31 8.77 0.64
C ALA A 513 22.04 8.95 -0.22
N LYS A 514 21.15 7.94 -0.22
CA LYS A 514 19.83 8.03 -0.87
C LYS A 514 18.93 9.07 -0.19
N PHE A 515 18.93 9.17 1.14
CA PHE A 515 18.20 10.20 1.89
C PHE A 515 18.55 11.60 1.39
N TRP A 516 19.85 11.90 1.26
CA TRP A 516 20.31 13.21 0.79
C TRP A 516 19.94 13.48 -0.66
N THR A 517 20.06 12.47 -1.53
CA THR A 517 19.69 12.60 -2.94
C THR A 517 18.19 12.89 -3.08
N PHE A 518 17.35 12.07 -2.44
CA PHE A 518 15.91 12.26 -2.39
C PHE A 518 15.53 13.64 -1.82
N THR A 519 16.10 14.01 -0.67
CA THR A 519 15.78 15.25 0.03
C THR A 519 16.07 16.47 -0.84
N ARG A 520 17.25 16.51 -1.49
CA ARG A 520 17.64 17.63 -2.36
C ARG A 520 16.74 17.76 -3.58
N GLU A 521 16.37 16.64 -4.21
CA GLU A 521 15.43 16.66 -5.34
C GLU A 521 14.04 17.13 -4.91
N MET A 522 13.53 16.64 -3.77
CA MET A 522 12.25 17.08 -3.24
C MET A 522 12.26 18.56 -2.86
N ASP A 523 13.28 19.02 -2.14
CA ASP A 523 13.47 20.41 -1.73
C ASP A 523 13.49 21.35 -2.94
N ALA A 524 14.30 21.03 -3.95
CA ALA A 524 14.36 21.79 -5.19
C ALA A 524 13.00 21.83 -5.93
N SER A 525 12.30 20.69 -6.01
CA SER A 525 11.00 20.61 -6.72
C SER A 525 9.85 21.30 -5.99
N ARG A 526 9.92 21.43 -4.65
CA ARG A 526 8.85 21.96 -3.80
C ARG A 526 9.13 23.38 -3.28
N GLY A 527 10.33 23.91 -3.51
CA GLY A 527 10.77 25.17 -2.91
C GLY A 527 10.92 25.07 -1.38
N GLN A 528 11.37 23.92 -0.88
CA GLN A 528 11.59 23.67 0.54
C GLN A 528 13.09 23.59 0.86
N SER A 529 13.44 23.60 2.15
CA SER A 529 14.83 23.52 2.61
C SER A 529 14.89 22.76 3.94
N LEU A 530 15.56 21.61 3.95
CA LEU A 530 15.75 20.82 5.18
C LEU A 530 16.50 21.62 6.25
N SER A 531 17.52 22.39 5.88
CA SER A 531 18.32 23.18 6.82
C SER A 531 17.51 24.27 7.49
N ASP A 532 16.51 24.82 6.80
CA ASP A 532 15.64 25.87 7.35
C ASP A 532 14.52 25.26 8.20
N ALA A 533 13.92 24.16 7.74
CA ALA A 533 12.84 23.50 8.45
C ALA A 533 13.31 22.78 9.72
N MET A 534 14.46 22.09 9.66
CA MET A 534 14.96 21.20 10.71
C MET A 534 16.49 21.25 10.81
N PRO A 535 17.08 22.35 11.33
CA PRO A 535 18.52 22.58 11.34
C PRO A 535 19.31 21.55 12.16
N GLU A 536 18.80 21.11 13.31
CA GLU A 536 19.46 20.08 14.13
C GLU A 536 19.53 18.74 13.38
N LEU A 537 18.44 18.34 12.73
CA LEU A 537 18.42 17.14 11.90
C LEU A 537 19.40 17.28 10.73
N TYR A 538 19.39 18.41 10.02
CA TYR A 538 20.30 18.66 8.92
C TYR A 538 21.77 18.50 9.32
N ALA A 539 22.14 18.99 10.51
CA ALA A 539 23.49 18.88 11.05
C ALA A 539 23.85 17.43 11.43
N LEU A 540 22.95 16.71 12.09
CA LEU A 540 23.20 15.34 12.57
C LEU A 540 23.09 14.26 11.48
N MET A 541 22.43 14.58 10.35
CA MET A 541 22.30 13.67 9.20
C MET A 541 23.51 13.69 8.26
N GLN A 542 24.48 14.59 8.47
CA GLN A 542 25.72 14.59 7.70
C GLN A 542 26.46 13.26 7.90
N PRO A 543 27.09 12.70 6.86
CA PRO A 543 27.87 11.48 7.02
C PRO A 543 28.98 11.70 8.06
N PRO A 544 29.30 10.69 8.88
CA PRO A 544 30.42 10.78 9.82
C PRO A 544 31.72 11.06 9.06
N ALA A 545 32.58 11.89 9.68
CA ALA A 545 33.84 12.35 9.12
C ALA A 545 34.87 11.22 8.91
#